data_AF-A0AAV5MGF0-F1
#
_entry.id   AF-A0AAV5MGF0-F1
#
_cell.length_a   1.000
_cell.length_b   1.000
_cell.length_c   1.000
_cell.angle_alpha   90.00
_cell.angle_beta   90.00
_cell.angle_gamma   90.00
#
_symmetry.space_group_name_H-M   'P 1'
#
loop_
_entity.id
_entity.type
_entity.pdbx_description
1 polymer ?
#
loop_
_entity_poly.entity_id
_entity_poly.type
_entity_poly.pdbx_seq_one_letter_code
_entity_poly.pdbx_strand_id
1 'polypeptide(L)'
;MPVRYSYSNIKKMTNGFKEKLGEGGFSKVYKARPKSGGLYEVKLLGKSKGSNCALVYDLMPNGSLDILLEKKLQPWVGKDYTRFLKEGLVGLIDYLHQGYDMQILHFDIKPHNILLDDNFIPKISNFGLAKLYPTKDSIVSLTAARGTVGYMAPELVYRNIGGVSHKVDVYSFGMLLMETASTRRNLNPYVEHSSQIYFPTWVSQQFKKGMELEITEATKDEKRIAKRMIIAAWWCIQVKPSDHPSMNKVVKMLEADLESLEMPPRPFQMYPYTTEEDDAKMKTNSTELSSSSYDDIEIESKSVSLIENENHAKRMQRSLIK
;
A
#
# COMPACT_ATOMS: atom_id res chain seq x y z
N MET A 1 19.49 4.00 21.30
CA MET A 1 18.24 4.59 21.84
C MET A 1 17.61 5.52 20.80
N PRO A 2 16.27 5.65 20.74
CA PRO A 2 15.62 6.65 19.88
C PRO A 2 15.90 8.08 20.37
N VAL A 3 16.10 9.00 19.43
CA VAL A 3 16.32 10.43 19.72
C VAL A 3 15.00 11.06 20.17
N ARG A 4 15.04 11.88 21.22
CA ARG A 4 13.87 12.61 21.74
C ARG A 4 14.01 14.10 21.45
N TYR A 5 12.93 14.69 20.97
CA TYR A 5 12.84 16.13 20.73
C TYR A 5 11.80 16.75 21.66
N SER A 6 12.11 17.91 22.23
CA SER A 6 11.09 18.71 22.92
C SER A 6 10.17 19.38 21.89
N TYR A 7 8.95 19.75 22.29
CA TYR A 7 8.05 20.50 21.43
C TYR A 7 8.66 21.84 20.97
N SER A 8 9.43 22.51 21.83
CA SER A 8 10.17 23.73 21.48
C SER A 8 11.20 23.47 20.37
N ASN A 9 11.93 22.36 20.44
CA ASN A 9 12.87 21.96 19.40
C ASN A 9 12.13 21.69 18.08
N ILE A 10 11.01 20.95 18.13
CA ILE A 10 10.16 20.68 16.98
C ILE A 10 9.67 21.97 16.33
N LYS A 11 9.09 22.88 17.12
CA LYS A 11 8.58 24.17 16.63
C LYS A 11 9.68 25.02 16.00
N LYS A 12 10.91 24.99 16.55
CA LYS A 12 12.06 25.70 15.97
C LYS A 12 12.48 25.08 14.64
N MET A 13 12.67 23.76 14.57
CA MET A 13 13.14 23.12 13.34
C MET A 13 12.11 23.13 12.22
N THR A 14 10.81 23.21 12.51
CA THR A 14 9.76 23.37 11.50
C THR A 14 9.46 24.83 11.14
N ASN A 15 10.26 25.79 11.65
CA ASN A 15 10.01 27.22 11.51
C ASN A 15 8.57 27.62 11.87
N GLY A 16 8.07 27.12 13.01
CA GLY A 16 6.70 27.34 13.44
C GLY A 16 5.65 26.57 12.64
N PHE A 17 6.00 25.41 12.06
CA PHE A 17 5.12 24.60 11.21
C PHE A 17 4.69 25.29 9.91
N LYS A 18 5.61 26.05 9.29
CA LYS A 18 5.33 26.89 8.11
C LYS A 18 5.23 26.10 6.80
N GLU A 19 6.10 25.11 6.60
CA GLU A 19 6.17 24.33 5.35
C GLU A 19 5.46 22.98 5.56
N LYS A 20 4.19 22.90 5.14
CA LYS A 20 3.37 21.68 5.21
C LYS A 20 3.66 20.80 4.00
N LEU A 21 4.00 19.54 4.23
CA LEU A 21 4.29 18.55 3.19
C LEU A 21 3.05 17.72 2.84
N GLY A 22 2.16 17.50 3.81
CA GLY A 22 0.94 16.71 3.59
C GLY A 22 -0.02 16.74 4.78
N GLU A 23 -1.22 16.25 4.54
CA GLU A 23 -2.29 16.08 5.53
C GLU A 23 -3.03 14.79 5.25
N GLY A 24 -3.15 13.95 6.28
CA GLY A 24 -4.03 12.78 6.27
C GLY A 24 -5.05 12.89 7.40
N GLY A 25 -5.98 11.93 7.49
CA GLY A 25 -7.13 11.99 8.40
C GLY A 25 -6.79 12.24 9.88
N PHE A 26 -5.61 11.82 10.36
CA PHE A 26 -5.20 11.98 11.76
C PHE A 26 -3.83 12.67 11.95
N SER A 27 -3.22 13.19 10.89
CA SER A 27 -1.88 13.75 11.00
C SER A 27 -1.56 14.84 10.00
N LYS A 28 -0.77 15.82 10.45
CA LYS A 28 -0.20 16.88 9.61
C LYS A 28 1.31 16.70 9.55
N VAL A 29 1.86 16.73 8.33
CA VAL A 29 3.29 16.50 8.09
C VAL A 29 3.94 17.81 7.67
N TYR A 30 5.05 18.16 8.31
CA TYR A 30 5.78 19.41 8.10
C TYR A 30 7.25 19.15 7.83
N LYS A 31 7.87 19.97 6.98
CA LYS A 31 9.32 19.92 6.80
C LYS A 31 10.02 20.51 8.02
N ALA A 32 11.14 19.90 8.39
CA ALA A 32 12.01 20.35 9.47
C ALA A 32 13.47 20.44 9.02
N ARG A 33 14.14 21.49 9.47
CA ARG A 33 15.57 21.75 9.23
C ARG A 33 16.23 22.10 10.57
N PRO A 34 16.72 21.12 11.33
CA PRO A 34 17.42 21.38 12.58
C PRO A 34 18.77 22.07 12.31
N LYS A 35 19.28 22.82 13.29
CA LYS A 35 20.57 23.53 13.17
C LYS A 35 21.77 22.60 12.95
N SER A 36 21.64 21.34 13.36
CA SER A 36 22.65 20.30 13.14
C SER A 36 22.80 19.89 11.66
N GLY A 37 21.94 20.39 10.77
CA GLY A 37 21.87 19.94 9.37
C GLY A 37 20.93 18.77 9.16
N GLY A 38 20.73 18.40 7.90
CA GLY A 38 19.75 17.40 7.46
C GLY A 38 18.36 17.96 7.20
N LEU A 39 17.58 17.22 6.42
CA LEU A 39 16.16 17.49 6.15
C LEU A 39 15.32 16.38 6.76
N TYR A 40 14.29 16.78 7.49
CA TYR A 40 13.40 15.88 8.20
C TYR A 40 11.96 16.22 7.86
N GLU A 41 11.06 15.27 8.10
CA GLU A 41 9.64 15.50 8.21
C GLU A 41 9.16 15.27 9.64
N VAL A 42 8.19 16.08 10.07
CA VAL A 42 7.56 16.00 11.38
C VAL A 42 6.09 15.68 11.18
N LYS A 43 5.69 14.46 11.56
CA LYS A 43 4.30 14.01 11.57
C LYS A 43 3.69 14.30 12.94
N LEU A 44 2.77 15.26 13.02
CA LEU A 44 1.99 15.54 14.23
C LEU A 44 0.84 14.53 14.32
N LEU A 45 0.70 13.85 15.46
CA LEU A 45 -0.26 12.76 15.68
C LEU A 45 -1.46 13.16 16.57
N GLY A 46 -1.51 14.42 17.02
CA GLY A 46 -2.51 14.93 17.97
C GLY A 46 -2.03 14.89 19.42
N LYS A 47 -2.96 14.94 20.37
CA LYS A 47 -2.67 14.90 21.82
C LYS A 47 -2.76 13.47 22.37
N SER A 48 -1.78 13.10 23.18
CA SER A 48 -1.80 11.90 24.03
C SER A 48 -1.51 12.31 25.47
N LYS A 49 -2.36 11.91 26.41
CA LYS A 49 -2.25 12.26 27.84
C LYS A 49 -1.98 13.76 28.08
N GLY A 50 -2.68 14.62 27.32
CA GLY A 50 -2.55 16.08 27.42
C GLY A 50 -1.34 16.70 26.69
N SER A 51 -0.42 15.91 26.13
CA SER A 51 0.78 16.39 25.41
C SER A 51 0.67 16.20 23.90
N ASN A 52 1.15 17.17 23.12
CA ASN A 52 1.24 17.02 21.67
C ASN A 52 2.29 15.95 21.32
N CYS A 53 1.90 14.96 20.53
CA CYS A 53 2.77 13.90 20.05
C CYS A 53 3.17 14.13 18.60
N ALA A 54 4.44 13.89 18.32
CA ALA A 54 5.01 14.02 17.00
C ALA A 54 6.05 12.94 16.76
N LEU A 55 6.20 12.56 15.49
CA LEU A 55 7.27 11.71 15.02
C LEU A 55 8.13 12.49 14.04
N VAL A 56 9.43 12.24 14.09
CA VAL A 56 10.44 12.88 13.24
C VAL A 56 11.08 11.78 12.41
N TYR A 57 11.10 11.98 11.09
CA TYR A 57 11.69 11.07 10.13
C TYR A 57 12.64 11.82 9.22
N ASP A 58 13.58 11.12 8.61
CA ASP A 58 14.34 11.68 7.49
C ASP A 58 13.36 12.04 6.38
N LEU A 59 13.56 13.20 5.76
CA LEU A 59 12.71 13.65 4.66
C LEU A 59 12.96 12.75 3.45
N MET A 60 11.89 12.25 2.85
CA MET A 60 11.92 11.53 1.58
C MET A 60 11.66 12.54 0.45
N PRO A 61 12.69 13.01 -0.28
CA PRO A 61 12.59 14.20 -1.12
C PRO A 61 11.85 13.94 -2.43
N ASN A 62 11.80 12.69 -2.88
CA ASN A 62 11.05 12.28 -4.07
C ASN A 62 9.56 12.01 -3.78
N GLY A 63 9.12 12.22 -2.53
CA GLY A 63 7.73 12.08 -2.14
C GLY A 63 7.22 10.64 -2.17
N SER A 64 5.91 10.48 -2.27
CA SER A 64 5.23 9.18 -2.33
C SER A 64 5.08 8.68 -3.78
N LEU A 65 5.01 7.35 -3.92
CA LEU A 65 4.93 6.70 -5.23
C LEU A 65 3.65 7.06 -6.00
N ASP A 66 2.52 7.29 -5.31
CA ASP A 66 1.27 7.74 -5.94
C ASP A 66 1.45 9.05 -6.73
N ILE A 67 2.19 10.02 -6.21
CA ILE A 67 2.46 11.30 -6.88
C ILE A 67 3.24 11.06 -8.19
N LEU A 68 4.18 10.11 -8.20
CA LEU A 68 4.93 9.77 -9.40
C LEU A 68 4.05 9.08 -10.45
N LEU A 69 3.16 8.18 -9.99
CA LEU A 69 2.21 7.49 -10.86
C LEU A 69 1.15 8.45 -11.45
N GLU A 70 0.62 9.39 -10.64
CA GLU A 70 -0.41 10.35 -11.07
C GLU A 70 0.09 11.38 -12.06
N LYS A 71 1.34 11.85 -11.90
CA LYS A 71 1.94 12.83 -12.81
C LYS A 71 2.22 12.28 -14.21
N LYS A 72 1.79 11.03 -14.52
CA LYS A 72 2.03 10.32 -15.79
C LYS A 72 3.44 10.62 -16.31
N LEU A 73 4.42 10.58 -15.40
CA LEU A 73 5.73 11.15 -15.67
C LEU A 73 6.34 10.44 -16.88
N GLN A 74 6.36 11.17 -17.98
CA GLN A 74 7.55 11.43 -18.80
C GLN A 74 8.83 11.13 -18.02
N PRO A 75 9.70 10.29 -18.56
CA PRO A 75 9.48 8.88 -18.66
C PRO A 75 10.09 8.25 -17.39
N TRP A 76 9.26 7.59 -16.55
CA TRP A 76 9.74 6.56 -15.63
C TRP A 76 10.18 5.34 -16.47
N VAL A 77 11.17 5.59 -17.32
CA VAL A 77 11.69 4.74 -18.39
C VAL A 77 13.21 4.77 -18.23
N GLY A 78 13.77 3.58 -18.18
CA GLY A 78 15.19 3.34 -18.02
C GLY A 78 15.57 2.90 -16.60
N LYS A 79 16.62 3.52 -16.07
CA LYS A 79 17.38 2.98 -14.92
C LYS A 79 16.61 3.04 -13.60
N ASP A 80 15.74 4.02 -13.39
CA ASP A 80 15.07 4.24 -12.10
C ASP A 80 13.90 3.29 -11.85
N TYR A 81 13.10 2.97 -12.88
CA TYR A 81 12.08 1.92 -12.80
C TYR A 81 12.74 0.56 -12.56
N THR A 82 13.79 0.26 -13.31
CA THR A 82 14.56 -0.98 -13.15
C THR A 82 15.19 -1.07 -11.75
N ARG A 83 15.69 0.04 -11.21
CA ARG A 83 16.26 0.12 -9.86
C ARG A 83 15.20 -0.06 -8.78
N PHE A 84 14.06 0.63 -8.88
CA PHE A 84 12.94 0.43 -7.97
C PHE A 84 12.56 -1.05 -7.86
N LEU A 85 12.60 -1.77 -8.97
CA LEU A 85 12.27 -3.19 -9.01
C LEU A 85 13.36 -4.11 -8.47
N LYS A 86 14.62 -3.86 -8.83
CA LYS A 86 15.74 -4.70 -8.41
C LYS A 86 16.13 -4.48 -6.95
N GLU A 87 16.14 -3.22 -6.50
CA GLU A 87 16.67 -2.84 -5.19
C GLU A 87 15.53 -2.44 -4.24
N GLY A 88 14.53 -1.74 -4.75
CA GLY A 88 13.44 -1.22 -3.93
C GLY A 88 12.46 -2.27 -3.43
N LEU A 89 12.02 -3.18 -4.31
CA LEU A 89 11.09 -4.24 -3.93
C LEU A 89 11.68 -5.17 -2.88
N VAL A 90 12.99 -5.43 -2.92
CA VAL A 90 13.68 -6.25 -1.91
C VAL A 90 13.49 -5.65 -0.52
N GLY A 91 13.68 -4.35 -0.35
CA GLY A 91 13.46 -3.67 0.94
C GLY A 91 12.00 -3.69 1.41
N LEU A 92 11.04 -3.60 0.47
CA LEU A 92 9.61 -3.76 0.79
C LEU A 92 9.27 -5.20 1.22
N ILE A 93 9.94 -6.18 0.61
CA ILE A 93 9.74 -7.60 0.88
C ILE A 93 10.39 -8.00 2.21
N ASP A 94 11.60 -7.54 2.48
CA ASP A 94 12.27 -7.73 3.77
C ASP A 94 11.40 -7.23 4.93
N TYR A 95 10.73 -6.09 4.74
CA TYR A 95 9.75 -5.61 5.72
C TYR A 95 8.62 -6.61 5.96
N LEU A 96 8.06 -7.18 4.90
CA LEU A 96 6.97 -8.17 4.98
C LEU A 96 7.42 -9.52 5.53
N HIS A 97 8.72 -9.76 5.57
CA HIS A 97 9.31 -11.06 5.88
C HIS A 97 9.88 -11.24 7.27
N GLN A 98 10.03 -10.20 8.10
CA GLN A 98 10.95 -10.33 9.23
C GLN A 98 10.33 -10.35 10.64
N GLY A 99 10.71 -11.41 11.35
CA GLY A 99 10.87 -11.50 12.80
C GLY A 99 10.87 -12.96 13.32
N TYR A 100 11.91 -13.34 14.08
CA TYR A 100 12.06 -14.70 14.65
C TYR A 100 10.92 -15.07 15.62
N ASP A 101 10.34 -14.08 16.30
CA ASP A 101 9.24 -14.28 17.26
C ASP A 101 8.02 -13.38 17.05
N MET A 102 8.14 -12.25 16.35
CA MET A 102 7.06 -11.29 16.13
C MET A 102 7.05 -10.76 14.69
N GLN A 103 5.89 -10.72 14.05
CA GLN A 103 5.66 -10.15 12.73
C GLN A 103 4.94 -8.81 12.81
N ILE A 104 5.30 -7.86 11.93
CA ILE A 104 4.56 -6.61 11.75
C ILE A 104 3.55 -6.81 10.61
N LEU A 105 2.28 -6.53 10.90
CA LEU A 105 1.24 -6.41 9.90
C LEU A 105 0.91 -4.94 9.67
N HIS A 106 1.04 -4.45 8.44
CA HIS A 106 0.90 -3.04 8.08
C HIS A 106 -0.56 -2.62 7.89
N PHE A 107 -1.35 -3.42 7.15
CA PHE A 107 -2.75 -3.18 6.74
C PHE A 107 -3.01 -2.01 5.78
N ASP A 108 -2.00 -1.20 5.46
CA ASP A 108 -2.17 -0.04 4.55
C ASP A 108 -1.05 0.07 3.50
N ILE A 109 -0.67 -1.05 2.88
CA ILE A 109 0.33 -1.02 1.80
C ILE A 109 -0.35 -0.52 0.51
N LYS A 110 0.11 0.62 0.01
CA LYS A 110 -0.39 1.30 -1.19
C LYS A 110 0.63 2.34 -1.66
N PRO A 111 0.60 2.80 -2.92
CA PRO A 111 1.57 3.75 -3.46
C PRO A 111 1.75 5.02 -2.60
N HIS A 112 0.65 5.55 -2.03
CA HIS A 112 0.69 6.71 -1.13
C HIS A 112 1.60 6.53 0.10
N ASN A 113 1.69 5.31 0.62
CA ASN A 113 2.50 4.99 1.79
C ASN A 113 3.90 4.48 1.42
N ILE A 114 4.27 4.43 0.14
CA ILE A 114 5.62 4.12 -0.32
C ILE A 114 6.34 5.44 -0.62
N LEU A 115 7.24 5.85 0.27
CA LEU A 115 8.03 7.08 0.10
C LEU A 115 9.37 6.77 -0.56
N LEU A 116 9.92 7.74 -1.29
CA LEU A 116 11.13 7.57 -2.09
C LEU A 116 12.24 8.49 -1.59
N ASP A 117 13.39 7.90 -1.26
CA ASP A 117 14.58 8.67 -0.89
C ASP A 117 15.28 9.30 -2.10
N ASP A 118 16.39 10.01 -1.89
CA ASP A 118 17.17 10.70 -2.93
C ASP A 118 17.55 9.79 -4.12
N ASN A 119 17.70 8.49 -3.89
CA ASN A 119 18.11 7.51 -4.90
C ASN A 119 16.93 6.76 -5.52
N PHE A 120 15.69 7.21 -5.26
CA PHE A 120 14.44 6.54 -5.63
C PHE A 120 14.29 5.15 -5.00
N ILE A 121 14.96 4.89 -3.87
CA ILE A 121 14.75 3.66 -3.11
C ILE A 121 13.47 3.81 -2.27
N PRO A 122 12.49 2.90 -2.45
CA PRO A 122 11.24 2.93 -1.72
C PRO A 122 11.39 2.53 -0.25
N LYS A 123 10.61 3.21 0.59
CA LYS A 123 10.49 2.94 2.03
C LYS A 123 9.02 2.97 2.41
N ILE A 124 8.61 1.97 3.18
CA ILE A 124 7.25 1.90 3.72
C ILE A 124 7.12 2.93 4.83
N SER A 125 6.03 3.69 4.76
CA SER A 125 5.67 4.71 5.72
C SER A 125 4.26 4.45 6.26
N ASN A 126 3.86 5.25 7.25
CA ASN A 126 2.52 5.27 7.80
C ASN A 126 2.06 3.97 8.48
N PHE A 127 2.75 3.63 9.57
CA PHE A 127 2.47 2.48 10.43
C PHE A 127 1.28 2.69 11.38
N GLY A 128 0.41 3.67 11.12
CA GLY A 128 -0.72 3.98 12.01
C GLY A 128 -1.68 2.81 12.18
N LEU A 129 -1.87 2.00 11.14
CA LEU A 129 -2.72 0.79 11.25
C LEU A 129 -1.93 -0.45 11.64
N ALA A 130 -0.60 -0.35 11.76
CA ALA A 130 0.25 -1.51 11.95
C ALA A 130 0.02 -2.16 13.31
N LYS A 131 0.24 -3.47 13.38
CA LYS A 131 0.23 -4.23 14.63
C LYS A 131 1.31 -5.30 14.65
N LEU A 132 1.75 -5.65 15.85
CA LEU A 132 2.71 -6.71 16.11
C LEU A 132 1.98 -7.98 16.54
N TYR A 133 2.41 -9.11 16.01
CA TYR A 133 1.84 -10.41 16.34
C TYR A 133 2.92 -11.48 16.50
N PRO A 134 2.77 -12.43 17.44
CA PRO A 134 3.68 -13.55 17.55
C PRO A 134 3.69 -14.39 16.26
N THR A 135 4.87 -14.78 15.77
CA THR A 135 5.00 -15.57 14.54
C THR A 135 4.34 -16.97 14.67
N LYS A 136 4.15 -17.45 15.91
CA LYS A 136 3.50 -18.73 16.22
C LYS A 136 1.97 -18.68 16.06
N ASP A 137 1.36 -17.51 16.15
CA ASP A 137 -0.07 -17.29 15.99
C ASP A 137 -0.32 -16.62 14.63
N SER A 138 -0.57 -17.44 13.62
CA SER A 138 -0.73 -16.95 12.24
C SER A 138 -2.02 -16.16 12.02
N ILE A 139 -3.03 -16.35 12.87
CA ILE A 139 -4.36 -15.73 12.75
C ILE A 139 -4.56 -14.64 13.79
N VAL A 140 -4.98 -13.49 13.31
CA VAL A 140 -5.14 -12.26 14.05
C VAL A 140 -6.62 -11.94 14.25
N SER A 141 -7.03 -11.71 15.50
CA SER A 141 -8.35 -11.16 15.79
C SER A 141 -8.38 -9.65 15.61
N LEU A 142 -9.24 -9.17 14.70
CA LEU A 142 -9.51 -7.74 14.51
C LEU A 142 -10.92 -7.40 14.99
N THR A 143 -11.06 -6.27 15.67
CA THR A 143 -12.36 -5.74 16.12
C THR A 143 -13.12 -5.04 14.99
N ALA A 144 -12.42 -4.55 13.96
CA ALA A 144 -12.99 -3.91 12.79
C ALA A 144 -12.07 -4.10 11.56
N ALA A 145 -12.66 -4.06 10.37
CA ALA A 145 -11.90 -3.98 9.12
C ALA A 145 -11.11 -2.66 9.08
N ARG A 146 -9.90 -2.70 8.51
CA ARG A 146 -8.99 -1.56 8.44
C ARG A 146 -8.10 -1.68 7.22
N GLY A 147 -7.73 -0.53 6.66
CA GLY A 147 -6.95 -0.43 5.43
C GLY A 147 -7.65 0.48 4.42
N THR A 148 -7.09 0.54 3.21
CA THR A 148 -7.62 1.38 2.13
C THR A 148 -8.37 0.54 1.10
N VAL A 149 -9.59 0.94 0.78
CA VAL A 149 -10.42 0.32 -0.28
C VAL A 149 -9.64 0.28 -1.59
N GLY A 150 -9.63 -0.87 -2.26
CA GLY A 150 -8.81 -1.13 -3.46
C GLY A 150 -7.47 -1.82 -3.19
N TYR A 151 -6.99 -1.85 -1.94
CA TYR A 151 -5.79 -2.60 -1.53
C TYR A 151 -6.06 -3.62 -0.42
N MET A 152 -7.24 -3.57 0.21
CA MET A 152 -7.62 -4.51 1.26
C MET A 152 -7.84 -5.92 0.71
N ALA A 153 -7.21 -6.88 1.36
CA ALA A 153 -7.43 -8.30 1.11
C ALA A 153 -8.88 -8.70 1.45
N PRO A 154 -9.51 -9.60 0.67
CA PRO A 154 -10.93 -9.91 0.81
C PRO A 154 -11.26 -10.52 2.17
N GLU A 155 -10.34 -11.24 2.82
CA GLU A 155 -10.52 -11.85 4.14
C GLU A 155 -10.65 -10.84 5.28
N LEU A 156 -10.26 -9.56 5.06
CA LEU A 156 -10.51 -8.48 6.02
C LEU A 156 -11.99 -8.10 6.10
N VAL A 157 -12.74 -8.37 5.03
CA VAL A 157 -14.17 -8.08 4.90
C VAL A 157 -14.99 -9.36 5.08
N TYR A 158 -14.58 -10.43 4.41
CA TYR A 158 -15.25 -11.72 4.38
C TYR A 158 -14.50 -12.72 5.27
N ARG A 159 -14.87 -12.82 6.56
CA ARG A 159 -14.16 -13.71 7.50
C ARG A 159 -14.32 -15.20 7.21
N ASN A 160 -15.24 -15.58 6.33
CA ASN A 160 -15.50 -16.97 5.95
C ASN A 160 -14.51 -17.53 4.92
N ILE A 161 -13.72 -16.69 4.23
CA ILE A 161 -12.73 -17.16 3.24
C ILE A 161 -11.32 -17.38 3.81
N GLY A 162 -11.06 -16.93 5.04
CA GLY A 162 -9.79 -17.15 5.72
C GLY A 162 -9.59 -16.27 6.96
N GLY A 163 -8.60 -16.64 7.79
CA GLY A 163 -8.18 -15.84 8.94
C GLY A 163 -7.23 -14.71 8.54
N VAL A 164 -7.31 -13.58 9.25
CA VAL A 164 -6.41 -12.43 9.03
C VAL A 164 -4.99 -12.83 9.43
N SER A 165 -4.04 -12.74 8.51
CA SER A 165 -2.63 -13.10 8.73
C SER A 165 -1.73 -12.14 7.94
N HIS A 166 -0.42 -12.42 7.86
CA HIS A 166 0.48 -11.67 6.97
C HIS A 166 0.10 -11.70 5.49
N LYS A 167 -0.76 -12.65 5.10
CA LYS A 167 -1.28 -12.74 3.73
C LYS A 167 -2.09 -11.52 3.30
N VAL A 168 -2.61 -10.73 4.25
CA VAL A 168 -3.30 -9.47 3.92
C VAL A 168 -2.34 -8.44 3.32
N ASP A 169 -1.12 -8.37 3.83
CA ASP A 169 -0.11 -7.44 3.31
C ASP A 169 0.51 -7.96 2.01
N VAL A 170 0.59 -9.30 1.84
CA VAL A 170 0.95 -9.92 0.55
C VAL A 170 -0.05 -9.51 -0.54
N TYR A 171 -1.34 -9.53 -0.23
CA TYR A 171 -2.39 -9.10 -1.14
C TYR A 171 -2.26 -7.61 -1.49
N SER A 172 -2.12 -6.74 -0.48
CA SER A 172 -1.94 -5.31 -0.69
C SER A 172 -0.68 -5.00 -1.51
N PHE A 173 0.40 -5.76 -1.31
CA PHE A 173 1.60 -5.70 -2.15
C PHE A 173 1.34 -6.12 -3.60
N GLY A 174 0.51 -7.15 -3.82
CA GLY A 174 0.05 -7.53 -5.14
C GLY A 174 -0.67 -6.37 -5.85
N MET A 175 -1.60 -5.71 -5.16
CA MET A 175 -2.30 -4.53 -5.69
C MET A 175 -1.33 -3.37 -5.99
N LEU A 176 -0.34 -3.13 -5.12
CA LEU A 176 0.74 -2.16 -5.35
C LEU A 176 1.54 -2.47 -6.62
N LEU A 177 1.99 -3.72 -6.79
CA LEU A 177 2.72 -4.17 -7.98
C LEU A 177 1.88 -3.98 -9.25
N MET A 178 0.60 -4.30 -9.17
CA MET A 178 -0.35 -4.24 -10.27
C MET A 178 -0.53 -2.79 -10.79
N GLU A 179 -0.72 -1.84 -9.89
CA GLU A 179 -0.82 -0.41 -10.23
C GLU A 179 0.52 0.17 -10.71
N THR A 180 1.63 -0.27 -10.12
CA THR A 180 2.98 0.14 -10.53
C THR A 180 3.33 -0.36 -11.93
N ALA A 181 2.97 -1.59 -12.27
CA ALA A 181 3.26 -2.20 -13.57
C ALA A 181 2.37 -1.67 -14.69
N SER A 182 1.15 -1.26 -14.36
CA SER A 182 0.17 -0.79 -15.35
C SER A 182 0.08 0.72 -15.48
N THR A 183 0.64 1.47 -14.55
CA THR A 183 0.48 2.94 -14.41
C THR A 183 -1.00 3.38 -14.33
N ARG A 184 -1.91 2.45 -13.97
CA ARG A 184 -3.35 2.68 -13.81
C ARG A 184 -3.76 2.49 -12.35
N ARG A 185 -4.67 3.33 -11.87
CA ARG A 185 -5.25 3.20 -10.52
C ARG A 185 -6.09 1.92 -10.41
N ASN A 186 -5.97 1.25 -9.25
CA ASN A 186 -6.65 -0.02 -8.97
C ASN A 186 -8.18 0.07 -8.87
N LEU A 187 -8.72 1.25 -8.55
CA LEU A 187 -10.13 1.60 -8.62
C LEU A 187 -10.26 2.86 -9.47
N ASN A 188 -11.00 2.77 -10.57
CA ASN A 188 -11.29 3.93 -11.40
C ASN A 188 -12.82 4.05 -11.57
N PRO A 189 -13.49 4.93 -10.82
CA PRO A 189 -14.94 5.11 -10.91
C PRO A 189 -15.41 5.80 -12.20
N TYR A 190 -14.50 6.24 -13.07
CA TYR A 190 -14.79 6.96 -14.32
C TYR A 190 -14.67 6.08 -15.58
N VAL A 191 -14.65 4.76 -15.44
CA VAL A 191 -14.58 3.82 -16.57
C VAL A 191 -15.96 3.56 -17.18
N GLU A 192 -16.01 3.45 -18.51
CA GLU A 192 -17.24 3.32 -19.30
C GLU A 192 -18.00 1.99 -19.06
N HIS A 193 -17.35 0.97 -18.50
CA HIS A 193 -17.95 -0.34 -18.20
C HIS A 193 -17.69 -0.77 -16.76
N SER A 194 -18.73 -1.28 -16.08
CA SER A 194 -18.69 -1.76 -14.69
C SER A 194 -17.62 -2.84 -14.45
N SER A 195 -17.32 -3.64 -15.48
CA SER A 195 -16.26 -4.67 -15.48
C SER A 195 -14.84 -4.12 -15.34
N GLN A 196 -14.64 -2.81 -15.51
CA GLN A 196 -13.35 -2.11 -15.40
C GLN A 196 -13.18 -1.39 -14.05
N ILE A 197 -14.21 -1.37 -13.20
CA ILE A 197 -14.18 -0.67 -11.90
C ILE A 197 -13.14 -1.30 -10.97
N TYR A 198 -12.96 -2.61 -11.07
CA TYR A 198 -11.97 -3.38 -10.29
C TYR A 198 -10.85 -3.91 -11.19
N PHE A 199 -9.67 -3.31 -11.05
CA PHE A 199 -8.55 -3.48 -11.98
C PHE A 199 -8.10 -4.93 -12.25
N PRO A 200 -8.09 -5.86 -11.27
CA PRO A 200 -7.77 -7.27 -11.52
C PRO A 200 -8.69 -7.98 -12.53
N THR A 201 -9.97 -7.62 -12.59
CA THR A 201 -10.93 -8.19 -13.56
C THR A 201 -10.60 -7.73 -14.98
N TRP A 202 -10.23 -6.46 -15.14
CA TRP A 202 -9.80 -5.90 -16.43
C TRP A 202 -8.51 -6.56 -16.94
N VAL A 203 -7.50 -6.72 -16.07
CA VAL A 203 -6.23 -7.36 -16.43
C VAL A 203 -6.46 -8.79 -16.93
N SER A 204 -7.33 -9.57 -16.28
CA SER A 204 -7.66 -10.93 -16.73
C SER A 204 -8.26 -10.98 -18.14
N GLN A 205 -8.97 -9.94 -18.59
CA GLN A 205 -9.51 -9.85 -19.95
C GLN A 205 -8.43 -9.46 -20.96
N GLN A 206 -7.48 -8.60 -20.59
CA GLN A 206 -6.36 -8.22 -21.44
C GLN A 206 -5.37 -9.37 -21.68
N PHE A 207 -5.17 -10.25 -20.69
CA PHE A 207 -4.36 -11.45 -20.86
C PHE A 207 -4.88 -12.39 -21.95
N LYS A 208 -6.22 -12.52 -22.10
CA LYS A 208 -6.83 -13.33 -23.17
C LYS A 208 -6.55 -12.76 -24.57
N LYS A 209 -6.30 -11.45 -24.66
CA LYS A 209 -5.99 -10.73 -25.91
C LYS A 209 -4.48 -10.59 -26.15
N GLY A 210 -3.62 -11.24 -25.35
CA GLY A 210 -2.17 -11.25 -25.54
C GLY A 210 -1.39 -10.18 -24.76
N MET A 211 -2.03 -9.47 -23.82
CA MET A 211 -1.43 -8.35 -23.09
C MET A 211 -0.70 -7.35 -24.01
N GLU A 212 -1.46 -6.61 -24.82
CA GLU A 212 -1.03 -5.27 -25.20
C GLU A 212 -1.26 -4.36 -24.00
N LEU A 213 -0.31 -4.37 -23.06
CA LEU A 213 -0.19 -3.27 -22.12
C LEU A 213 0.12 -2.05 -22.99
N GLU A 214 -0.83 -1.13 -23.11
CA GLU A 214 -0.64 0.20 -23.71
C GLU A 214 0.28 1.06 -22.83
N ILE A 215 1.46 0.54 -22.49
CA ILE A 215 2.56 1.34 -21.96
C ILE A 215 3.21 1.95 -23.20
N THR A 216 2.68 3.11 -23.60
CA THR A 216 3.22 3.93 -24.67
C THR A 216 4.70 4.20 -24.39
N GLU A 217 5.57 4.00 -25.40
CA GLU A 217 7.01 4.32 -25.35
C GLU A 217 7.92 3.41 -24.48
N ALA A 218 7.42 2.29 -23.94
CA ALA A 218 8.27 1.35 -23.20
C ALA A 218 9.15 0.44 -24.08
N THR A 219 10.38 0.19 -23.63
CA THR A 219 11.33 -0.77 -24.20
C THR A 219 10.84 -2.21 -24.05
N LYS A 220 11.46 -3.15 -24.81
CA LYS A 220 11.13 -4.58 -24.70
C LYS A 220 11.40 -5.13 -23.29
N ASP A 221 12.47 -4.70 -22.66
CA ASP A 221 12.85 -5.18 -21.32
C ASP A 221 11.88 -4.67 -20.25
N GLU A 222 11.47 -3.41 -20.33
CA GLU A 222 10.44 -2.84 -19.44
C GLU A 222 9.11 -3.57 -19.58
N LYS A 223 8.71 -3.90 -20.82
CA LYS A 223 7.50 -4.72 -21.05
C LYS A 223 7.65 -6.11 -20.43
N ARG A 224 8.80 -6.78 -20.56
CA ARG A 224 9.04 -8.09 -19.91
C ARG A 224 8.95 -7.99 -18.40
N ILE A 225 9.58 -6.96 -17.83
CA ILE A 225 9.55 -6.66 -16.40
C ILE A 225 8.11 -6.44 -15.90
N ALA A 226 7.35 -5.57 -16.57
CA ALA A 226 5.96 -5.30 -16.19
C ALA A 226 5.11 -6.57 -16.25
N LYS A 227 5.31 -7.43 -17.25
CA LYS A 227 4.64 -8.74 -17.34
C LYS A 227 4.97 -9.64 -16.14
N ARG A 228 6.23 -9.71 -15.70
CA ARG A 228 6.61 -10.48 -14.49
C ARG A 228 5.93 -9.92 -13.24
N MET A 229 5.92 -8.60 -13.08
CA MET A 229 5.24 -7.94 -11.96
C MET A 229 3.75 -8.27 -11.93
N ILE A 230 3.09 -8.23 -13.09
CA ILE A 230 1.67 -8.53 -13.19
C ILE A 230 1.40 -9.99 -12.85
N ILE A 231 2.21 -10.93 -13.32
CA ILE A 231 2.06 -12.36 -12.97
C ILE A 231 2.25 -12.56 -11.47
N ALA A 232 3.30 -11.97 -10.87
CA ALA A 232 3.56 -12.02 -9.43
C ALA A 232 2.41 -11.40 -8.63
N ALA A 233 1.96 -10.21 -9.03
CA ALA A 233 0.80 -9.53 -8.45
C ALA A 233 -0.44 -10.41 -8.52
N TRP A 234 -0.66 -11.10 -9.64
CA TRP A 234 -1.83 -11.93 -9.85
C TRP A 234 -1.86 -13.16 -8.94
N TRP A 235 -0.70 -13.73 -8.61
CA TRP A 235 -0.59 -14.74 -7.55
C TRP A 235 -0.87 -14.17 -6.16
N CYS A 236 -0.47 -12.93 -5.88
CA CYS A 236 -0.71 -12.27 -4.58
C CYS A 236 -2.18 -11.92 -4.31
N ILE A 237 -2.99 -11.69 -5.36
CA ILE A 237 -4.37 -11.18 -5.25
C ILE A 237 -5.45 -12.26 -5.41
N GLN A 238 -5.10 -13.52 -5.17
CA GLN A 238 -6.08 -14.61 -5.15
C GLN A 238 -7.13 -14.38 -4.06
N VAL A 239 -8.31 -14.99 -4.19
CA VAL A 239 -9.37 -14.79 -3.18
C VAL A 239 -9.03 -15.49 -1.87
N LYS A 240 -8.41 -16.67 -1.93
CA LYS A 240 -8.05 -17.41 -0.71
C LYS A 240 -6.65 -17.02 -0.24
N PRO A 241 -6.48 -16.66 1.05
CA PRO A 241 -5.16 -16.31 1.60
C PRO A 241 -4.16 -17.47 1.53
N SER A 242 -4.63 -18.72 1.52
CA SER A 242 -3.81 -19.92 1.34
C SER A 242 -3.05 -19.92 0.02
N ASP A 243 -3.63 -19.33 -1.01
CA ASP A 243 -3.13 -19.39 -2.38
C ASP A 243 -2.11 -18.26 -2.65
N HIS A 244 -2.05 -17.26 -1.76
CA HIS A 244 -1.06 -16.20 -1.82
C HIS A 244 0.34 -16.80 -1.62
N PRO A 245 1.32 -16.48 -2.48
CA PRO A 245 2.70 -16.92 -2.33
C PRO A 245 3.32 -16.36 -1.04
N SER A 246 4.40 -16.99 -0.57
CA SER A 246 5.28 -16.30 0.38
C SER A 246 5.99 -15.16 -0.35
N MET A 247 6.37 -14.09 0.37
CA MET A 247 7.07 -12.98 -0.29
C MET A 247 8.43 -13.43 -0.90
N ASN A 248 9.00 -14.56 -0.46
CA ASN A 248 10.25 -15.12 -1.00
C ASN A 248 10.00 -15.71 -2.37
N LYS A 249 8.84 -16.36 -2.54
CA LYS A 249 8.39 -16.82 -3.85
C LYS A 249 8.09 -15.62 -4.75
N VAL A 250 7.53 -14.53 -4.22
CA VAL A 250 7.29 -13.30 -4.99
C VAL A 250 8.60 -12.69 -5.51
N VAL A 251 9.65 -12.58 -4.69
CA VAL A 251 11.00 -12.15 -5.15
C VAL A 251 11.47 -13.02 -6.31
N LYS A 252 11.46 -14.34 -6.11
CA LYS A 252 11.90 -15.30 -7.14
C LYS A 252 11.13 -15.12 -8.44
N MET A 253 9.82 -14.84 -8.38
CA MET A 253 9.02 -14.59 -9.57
C MET A 253 9.37 -13.28 -10.28
N LEU A 254 9.73 -12.24 -9.53
CA LEU A 254 10.14 -10.94 -10.08
C LEU A 254 11.53 -11.00 -10.75
N GLU A 255 12.41 -11.86 -10.23
CA GLU A 255 13.78 -12.07 -10.72
C GLU A 255 13.87 -13.12 -11.85
N ALA A 256 12.93 -14.07 -11.91
CA ALA A 256 12.94 -15.17 -12.88
C ALA A 256 12.78 -14.72 -14.33
N ASP A 257 13.11 -15.60 -15.27
CA ASP A 257 12.79 -15.42 -16.68
C ASP A 257 11.28 -15.49 -16.90
N LEU A 258 10.75 -14.60 -17.74
CA LEU A 258 9.31 -14.49 -17.98
C LEU A 258 8.71 -15.82 -18.46
N GLU A 259 9.46 -16.54 -19.27
CA GLU A 259 9.08 -17.82 -19.89
C GLU A 259 8.98 -18.97 -18.87
N SER A 260 9.61 -18.81 -17.69
CA SER A 260 9.57 -19.79 -16.59
C SER A 260 8.40 -19.59 -15.62
N LEU A 261 7.64 -18.50 -15.76
CA LEU A 261 6.57 -18.16 -14.85
C LEU A 261 5.26 -18.87 -15.19
N GLU A 262 4.67 -19.50 -14.19
CA GLU A 262 3.33 -20.09 -14.31
C GLU A 262 2.23 -19.04 -14.14
N MET A 263 1.23 -19.13 -14.99
CA MET A 263 0.03 -18.30 -14.88
C MET A 263 -0.83 -18.73 -13.70
N PRO A 264 -1.22 -17.81 -12.79
CA PRO A 264 -2.10 -18.14 -11.69
C PRO A 264 -3.51 -18.49 -12.17
N PRO A 265 -4.29 -19.22 -11.34
CA PRO A 265 -5.71 -19.39 -11.58
C PRO A 265 -6.44 -18.03 -11.55
N ARG A 266 -7.62 -17.96 -12.16
CA ARG A 266 -8.42 -16.73 -12.14
C ARG A 266 -8.89 -16.47 -10.70
N PRO A 267 -8.61 -15.30 -10.12
CA PRO A 267 -8.90 -15.00 -8.72
C PRO A 267 -10.39 -14.95 -8.44
N PHE A 268 -11.27 -14.81 -9.43
CA PHE A 268 -12.71 -14.56 -9.22
C PHE A 268 -13.65 -15.56 -9.90
N GLN A 269 -13.45 -16.86 -9.68
CA GLN A 269 -14.49 -17.84 -10.00
C GLN A 269 -15.52 -17.95 -8.86
N MET A 270 -16.01 -16.81 -8.37
CA MET A 270 -16.92 -16.75 -7.21
C MET A 270 -18.23 -16.00 -7.46
N TYR A 271 -18.43 -15.44 -8.67
CA TYR A 271 -19.70 -14.85 -9.07
C TYR A 271 -20.11 -15.39 -10.45
N PRO A 272 -21.35 -15.83 -10.67
CA PRO A 272 -21.88 -15.96 -12.01
C PRO A 272 -21.89 -14.55 -12.59
N TYR A 273 -21.09 -14.31 -13.63
CA TYR A 273 -21.22 -13.08 -14.41
C TYR A 273 -22.65 -13.08 -14.97
N THR A 274 -23.44 -12.07 -14.60
CA THR A 274 -24.63 -11.72 -15.38
C THR A 274 -24.14 -11.35 -16.77
N THR A 275 -24.70 -12.02 -17.77
CA THR A 275 -24.40 -11.75 -19.18
C THR A 275 -24.83 -10.33 -19.55
N GLU A 276 -24.34 -9.83 -20.68
CA GLU A 276 -24.60 -8.49 -21.24
C GLU A 276 -26.10 -8.14 -21.40
N GLU A 277 -27.01 -9.10 -21.17
CA GLU A 277 -28.46 -8.92 -21.20
C GLU A 277 -29.04 -8.25 -19.94
N ASP A 278 -28.37 -8.32 -18.78
CA ASP A 278 -28.92 -7.78 -17.53
C ASP A 278 -28.62 -6.27 -17.31
N ASP A 279 -27.58 -5.73 -17.94
CA ASP A 279 -27.24 -4.29 -17.91
C ASP A 279 -28.34 -3.42 -18.54
N ALA A 280 -29.15 -3.98 -19.43
CA ALA A 280 -30.29 -3.30 -20.03
C ALA A 280 -31.45 -3.06 -19.03
N LYS A 281 -31.57 -3.88 -17.98
CA LYS A 281 -32.67 -3.79 -17.01
C LYS A 281 -32.39 -2.86 -15.83
N MET A 282 -31.13 -2.53 -15.54
CA MET A 282 -30.78 -1.61 -14.45
C MET A 282 -31.00 -0.13 -14.79
N LYS A 283 -31.18 0.22 -16.07
CA LYS A 283 -31.41 1.62 -16.50
C LYS A 283 -32.83 2.15 -16.21
N THR A 284 -33.77 1.30 -15.79
CA THR A 284 -35.18 1.70 -15.66
C THR A 284 -35.65 2.01 -14.25
N ASN A 285 -34.88 1.73 -13.19
CA ASN A 285 -35.36 1.85 -11.80
C ASN A 285 -34.53 2.81 -10.94
N SER A 286 -34.21 4.01 -11.44
CA SER A 286 -33.61 5.08 -10.62
C SER A 286 -34.54 6.28 -10.53
N THR A 287 -35.60 6.15 -9.74
CA THR A 287 -36.24 7.32 -9.13
C THR A 287 -36.70 6.96 -7.72
N GLU A 288 -36.36 7.85 -6.78
CA GLU A 288 -36.79 7.93 -5.38
C GLU A 288 -36.10 7.02 -4.35
N LEU A 289 -35.25 7.62 -3.51
CA LEU A 289 -35.58 7.81 -2.08
C LEU A 289 -34.57 8.73 -1.37
N SER A 290 -35.13 9.48 -0.44
CA SER A 290 -34.70 10.71 0.18
C SER A 290 -33.74 10.59 1.36
N SER A 291 -33.15 11.75 1.69
CA SER A 291 -32.35 12.12 2.85
C SER A 291 -32.78 11.53 4.20
N SER A 292 -31.81 11.04 4.98
CA SER A 292 -31.84 11.11 6.44
C SER A 292 -30.44 11.37 7.03
N SER A 293 -30.42 12.20 8.07
CA SER A 293 -29.28 12.66 8.86
C SER A 293 -28.65 11.54 9.68
N TYR A 294 -27.33 11.60 9.87
CA TYR A 294 -26.64 10.79 10.88
C TYR A 294 -26.07 11.68 11.97
N ASP A 295 -26.54 11.43 13.19
CA ASP A 295 -26.15 12.04 14.44
C ASP A 295 -24.71 11.68 14.86
N ASP A 296 -24.18 12.55 15.72
CA ASP A 296 -22.86 12.53 16.35
C ASP A 296 -22.50 11.18 17.02
N ILE A 297 -21.27 10.72 16.79
CA ILE A 297 -20.65 9.63 17.55
C ILE A 297 -19.37 10.15 18.22
N GLU A 298 -19.38 10.12 19.56
CA GLU A 298 -18.26 10.46 20.44
C GLU A 298 -16.99 9.64 20.15
N ILE A 299 -15.84 10.32 20.09
CA ILE A 299 -14.52 9.73 19.84
C ILE A 299 -13.70 9.79 21.13
N GLU A 300 -13.51 8.65 21.79
CA GLU A 300 -12.56 8.52 22.91
C GLU A 300 -11.36 7.59 22.59
N SER A 301 -10.15 8.11 22.84
CA SER A 301 -8.87 7.41 23.12
C SER A 301 -8.15 6.53 22.07
N LYS A 302 -8.13 6.88 20.78
CA LYS A 302 -7.30 6.17 19.75
C LYS A 302 -5.81 6.55 19.68
N SER A 303 -5.36 7.63 20.32
CA SER A 303 -4.00 8.18 20.07
C SER A 303 -2.85 7.43 20.76
N VAL A 304 -3.09 6.71 21.85
CA VAL A 304 -2.04 6.01 22.62
C VAL A 304 -1.58 4.73 21.91
N SER A 305 -2.52 3.92 21.41
CA SER A 305 -2.21 2.64 20.75
C SER A 305 -1.45 2.81 19.43
N LEU A 306 -1.70 3.91 18.70
CA LEU A 306 -1.00 4.24 17.46
C LEU A 306 0.50 4.49 17.72
N ILE A 307 0.81 5.24 18.78
CA ILE A 307 2.19 5.62 19.14
C ILE A 307 3.00 4.42 19.63
N GLU A 308 2.38 3.50 20.36
CA GLU A 308 3.03 2.28 20.85
C GLU A 308 3.36 1.32 19.69
N ASN A 309 2.43 1.15 18.75
CA ASN A 309 2.64 0.32 17.55
C ASN A 309 3.75 0.89 16.65
N GLU A 310 3.75 2.19 16.36
CA GLU A 310 4.77 2.82 15.48
C GLU A 310 6.18 2.83 16.13
N ASN A 311 6.29 2.98 17.45
CA ASN A 311 7.59 2.97 18.14
C ASN A 311 8.21 1.58 18.27
N HIS A 312 7.37 0.55 18.43
CA HIS A 312 7.84 -0.82 18.58
C HIS A 312 8.27 -1.40 17.21
N ALA A 313 7.49 -1.20 16.14
CA ALA A 313 7.86 -1.59 14.78
C ALA A 313 9.27 -1.06 14.37
N LYS A 314 9.59 0.18 14.76
CA LYS A 314 10.89 0.82 14.48
C LYS A 314 12.06 0.26 15.28
N ARG A 315 11.85 -0.20 16.52
CA ARG A 315 12.92 -0.78 17.34
C ARG A 315 13.44 -2.06 16.69
N MET A 316 12.55 -2.86 16.11
CA MET A 316 12.89 -4.06 15.35
C MET A 316 13.63 -3.70 14.05
N GLN A 317 13.15 -2.70 13.31
CA GLN A 317 13.82 -2.26 12.07
C GLN A 317 15.27 -1.76 12.31
N ARG A 318 15.54 -1.09 13.43
CA ARG A 318 16.90 -0.61 13.78
C ARG A 318 17.82 -1.70 14.30
N SER A 319 17.31 -2.82 14.84
CA SER A 319 18.15 -3.96 15.26
C SER A 319 18.59 -4.85 14.09
N LEU A 320 17.96 -4.68 12.92
CA LEU A 320 18.16 -5.53 11.73
C LEU A 320 19.09 -4.88 10.68
N ILE A 321 19.46 -3.61 10.88
CA ILE A 321 20.56 -2.95 10.14
C ILE A 321 21.79 -2.96 11.07
N LYS A 322 22.53 -4.06 11.02
CA LYS A 322 23.92 -4.14 11.47
C LYS A 322 24.74 -4.78 10.38
#